data_AF-A0A6C0CRD0-F1
#
_entry.id   AF-A0A6C0CRD0-F1
#
_cell.length_a   1.000
_cell.length_b   1.000
_cell.length_c   1.000
_cell.angle_alpha   90.00
_cell.angle_beta   90.00
_cell.angle_gamma   90.00
#
_symmetry.space_group_name_H-M   'P 1'
#
loop_
_entity.id
_entity.type
_entity.pdbx_description
1 polymer ?
#
loop_
_entity_poly.entity_id
_entity_poly.type
_entity_poly.pdbx_seq_one_letter_code
_entity_poly.pdbx_strand_id
1 'polypeptide(L)'
;MKLRSITNKIASLCVPAQFYLAISAISIIMILAQNLNGENKYCVGQFKAPCNNKVSAFAMKILYIIVWTLILDYLCRKGYSKVSWLLVLFPLIMMFVLIGGFMLLAIRG
;
A
#
# COMPACT_ATOMS: atom_id res chain seq x y z
N MET A 1 4.41 -24.04 14.53
CA MET A 1 3.03 -24.41 14.16
C MET A 1 2.16 -23.23 13.71
N LYS A 2 2.12 -22.07 14.42
CA LYS A 2 1.32 -20.88 14.03
C LYS A 2 1.69 -20.26 12.67
N LEU A 3 2.97 -20.20 12.32
CA LEU A 3 3.42 -19.59 11.06
C LEU A 3 2.81 -20.28 9.82
N ARG A 4 2.75 -21.62 9.82
CA ARG A 4 2.18 -22.44 8.74
C ARG A 4 0.70 -22.16 8.48
N SER A 5 -0.07 -21.86 9.53
CA SER A 5 -1.49 -21.50 9.44
C SER A 5 -1.69 -20.15 8.74
N ILE A 6 -0.84 -19.17 9.04
CA ILE A 6 -0.86 -17.85 8.41
C ILE A 6 -0.46 -17.98 6.94
N THR A 7 0.59 -18.75 6.63
CA THR A 7 1.02 -18.99 5.25
C THR A 7 -0.09 -19.62 4.41
N ASN A 8 -0.83 -20.59 4.96
CA ASN A 8 -1.95 -21.22 4.27
C ASN A 8 -3.11 -20.24 4.01
N LYS A 9 -3.40 -19.34 4.96
CA LYS A 9 -4.39 -18.28 4.77
C LYS A 9 -3.95 -17.24 3.74
N ILE A 10 -2.67 -16.92 3.67
CA ILE A 10 -2.13 -16.00 2.66
C ILE A 10 -2.16 -16.66 1.26
N ALA A 11 -1.76 -17.93 1.19
CA ALA A 11 -1.76 -18.71 -0.05
C ALA A 11 -3.17 -18.93 -0.62
N SER A 12 -4.22 -18.85 0.20
CA SER A 12 -5.60 -19.00 -0.26
C SER A 12 -6.21 -17.72 -0.84
N LEU A 13 -5.57 -16.56 -0.70
CA LEU A 13 -6.03 -15.32 -1.35
C LEU A 13 -5.83 -15.38 -2.87
N CYS A 14 -6.66 -14.64 -3.58
CA CYS A 14 -6.46 -14.34 -4.99
C CYS A 14 -5.12 -13.64 -5.25
N VAL A 15 -4.52 -13.90 -6.42
CA VAL A 15 -3.26 -13.29 -6.87
C VAL A 15 -3.20 -11.75 -6.72
N PRO A 16 -4.20 -10.95 -7.17
CA PRO A 16 -4.15 -9.49 -6.97
C PRO A 16 -4.13 -9.07 -5.50
N ALA A 17 -4.85 -9.78 -4.62
CA ALA A 17 -4.86 -9.50 -3.18
C ALA A 17 -3.54 -9.90 -2.51
N GLN A 18 -2.95 -11.04 -2.92
CA GLN A 18 -1.62 -11.46 -2.47
C GLN A 18 -0.55 -10.45 -2.87
N PHE A 19 -0.56 -10.01 -4.13
CA PHE A 19 0.38 -9.02 -4.65
C PHE A 19 0.27 -7.71 -3.86
N TYR A 20 -0.95 -7.19 -3.67
CA TYR A 20 -1.19 -5.99 -2.87
C TYR A 20 -0.68 -6.11 -1.44
N LEU A 21 -0.95 -7.24 -0.77
CA LEU A 21 -0.50 -7.47 0.60
C LEU A 21 1.03 -7.51 0.69
N ALA A 22 1.69 -8.18 -0.25
CA ALA A 22 3.14 -8.31 -0.28
C ALA A 22 3.84 -6.95 -0.45
N ILE A 23 3.46 -6.17 -1.47
CA ILE A 23 4.06 -4.85 -1.71
C ILE A 23 3.76 -3.87 -0.55
N SER A 24 2.58 -3.95 0.04
CA SER A 24 2.18 -3.07 1.15
C SER A 24 2.93 -3.42 2.44
N ALA A 25 3.15 -4.72 2.71
CA ALA A 25 3.95 -5.17 3.83
C ALA A 25 5.41 -4.71 3.71
N ILE A 26 6.01 -4.85 2.53
CA ILE A 26 7.37 -4.36 2.27
C ILE A 26 7.43 -2.84 2.47
N SER A 27 6.46 -2.10 1.92
CA SER A 27 6.39 -0.64 2.04
C SER A 27 6.26 -0.18 3.48
N ILE A 28 5.36 -0.76 4.27
CA ILE A 28 5.16 -0.34 5.66
C ILE A 28 6.37 -0.68 6.53
N ILE A 29 7.08 -1.79 6.27
CA ILE A 29 8.33 -2.14 6.96
C ILE A 29 9.42 -1.10 6.67
N MET A 30 9.60 -0.71 5.40
CA MET A 30 10.57 0.32 5.03
C MET A 30 10.24 1.68 5.65
N ILE A 31 8.97 2.07 5.67
CA ILE A 31 8.53 3.33 6.29
C ILE A 31 8.69 3.25 7.81
N LEU A 32 8.38 2.11 8.43
CA LEU A 32 8.58 1.91 9.87
C LEU A 32 10.04 2.09 10.24
N ALA A 33 10.98 1.49 9.51
CA ALA A 33 12.41 1.64 9.72
C ALA A 33 12.88 3.11 9.70
N GLN A 34 12.32 3.92 8.79
CA GLN A 34 12.62 5.37 8.70
C GLN A 34 12.04 6.20 9.85
N ASN A 35 11.09 5.65 10.61
CA ASN A 35 10.31 6.38 11.62
C ASN A 35 10.56 5.90 13.06
N LEU A 36 11.55 5.03 13.27
CA LEU A 36 11.93 4.54 14.61
C LEU A 36 12.52 5.63 15.52
N ASN A 37 13.00 6.74 14.95
CA ASN A 37 13.56 7.84 15.72
C ASN A 37 12.48 8.64 16.46
N GLY A 38 12.85 9.21 17.61
CA GLY A 38 11.96 9.97 18.51
C GLY A 38 11.54 11.37 18.02
N GLU A 39 11.78 11.75 16.77
CA GLU A 39 11.32 13.03 16.24
C GLU A 39 9.80 13.07 16.08
N ASN A 40 9.13 14.19 16.36
CA ASN A 40 7.68 14.37 16.09
C ASN A 40 7.36 14.59 14.59
N LYS A 41 8.09 13.89 13.72
CA LYS A 41 7.98 13.95 12.26
C LYS A 41 7.77 12.55 11.70
N TYR A 42 6.89 12.46 10.71
CA TYR A 42 6.66 11.27 9.91
C TYR A 42 7.43 11.38 8.59
N CYS A 43 8.31 10.42 8.33
CA CYS A 43 9.20 10.39 7.17
C CYS A 43 8.73 9.36 6.14
N VAL A 44 8.67 9.74 4.86
CA VAL A 44 8.47 8.83 3.73
C VAL A 44 9.50 9.18 2.66
N GLY A 45 10.65 8.50 2.70
CA GLY A 45 11.82 8.90 1.93
C GLY A 45 12.30 10.28 2.39
N GLN A 46 12.40 11.22 1.45
CA GLN A 46 12.80 12.60 1.73
C GLN A 46 11.65 13.48 2.23
N PHE A 47 10.41 13.02 2.12
CA PHE A 47 9.24 13.76 2.61
C PHE A 47 9.11 13.67 4.12
N LYS A 48 8.93 14.82 4.78
CA LYS A 48 8.74 14.93 6.22
C LYS A 48 7.45 15.69 6.51
N ALA A 49 6.61 15.16 7.39
CA ALA A 49 5.38 15.82 7.84
C ALA A 49 5.32 15.85 9.38
N PRO A 50 4.82 16.93 10.01
CA PRO A 50 4.61 16.94 11.45
C PRO A 50 3.59 15.86 11.84
N CYS A 51 3.91 15.06 12.85
CA CYS A 51 3.04 13.97 13.30
C CYS A 51 3.20 13.73 14.81
N ASN A 52 2.15 14.06 15.56
CA ASN A 52 2.13 13.88 17.01
C ASN A 52 2.01 12.42 17.45
N ASN A 53 1.37 11.58 16.64
CA ASN A 53 1.13 10.18 16.99
C ASN A 53 1.43 9.25 15.81
N LYS A 54 2.67 8.78 15.74
CA LYS A 54 3.12 7.82 14.72
C LYS A 54 2.41 6.47 14.88
N VAL A 55 2.14 6.06 16.11
CA VAL A 55 1.51 4.77 16.42
C VAL A 55 0.12 4.70 15.79
N SER A 56 -0.70 5.74 15.96
CA SER A 56 -2.03 5.78 15.33
C SER A 56 -1.93 5.83 13.81
N ALA A 57 -0.96 6.56 13.25
CA ALA A 57 -0.72 6.62 11.82
C ALA A 57 -0.36 5.24 11.23
N PHE A 58 0.50 4.47 11.89
CA PHE A 58 0.85 3.11 11.46
C PHE A 58 -0.32 2.13 11.68
N ALA A 59 -1.04 2.22 12.79
CA ALA A 59 -2.20 1.37 13.06
C ALA A 59 -3.28 1.53 11.98
N MET A 60 -3.58 2.77 11.58
CA MET A 60 -4.54 3.05 10.49
C MET A 60 -4.06 2.49 9.15
N LYS A 61 -2.76 2.53 8.86
CA LYS A 61 -2.20 1.93 7.63
C LYS A 61 -2.33 0.41 7.64
N ILE A 62 -2.05 -0.25 8.76
CA ILE A 62 -2.23 -1.70 8.90
C ILE A 62 -3.69 -2.08 8.70
N LEU A 63 -4.61 -1.37 9.34
CA LEU A 63 -6.06 -1.57 9.17
C LEU A 63 -6.48 -1.41 7.70
N TYR A 64 -6.02 -0.33 7.07
CA TYR A 64 -6.29 -0.07 5.66
C TYR A 64 -5.78 -1.19 4.74
N ILE A 65 -4.56 -1.68 4.96
CA ILE A 65 -3.98 -2.79 4.19
C ILE A 65 -4.83 -4.04 4.35
N ILE A 66 -5.25 -4.39 5.57
CA ILE A 66 -6.09 -5.57 5.82
C ILE A 66 -7.43 -5.44 5.11
N VAL A 67 -8.14 -4.32 5.32
CA VAL A 67 -9.45 -4.07 4.72
C VAL A 67 -9.38 -4.12 3.20
N TRP A 68 -8.39 -3.47 2.59
CA TRP A 68 -8.25 -3.45 1.14
C TRP A 68 -7.88 -4.81 0.56
N THR A 69 -7.03 -5.58 1.24
CA THR A 69 -6.70 -6.95 0.85
C THR A 69 -7.96 -7.82 0.79
N LEU A 70 -8.87 -7.69 1.77
CA LEU A 70 -10.14 -8.41 1.80
C LEU A 70 -11.09 -7.97 0.68
N ILE A 71 -11.15 -6.66 0.39
CA ILE A 71 -11.96 -6.13 -0.72
C ILE A 71 -11.48 -6.71 -2.06
N LEU A 72 -10.17 -6.70 -2.29
CA LEU A 72 -9.58 -7.22 -3.54
C LEU A 72 -9.81 -8.72 -3.71
N ASP A 73 -9.70 -9.49 -2.63
CA ASP A 73 -9.96 -10.93 -2.62
C ASP A 73 -11.44 -11.22 -2.87
N TYR A 74 -12.34 -10.50 -2.20
CA TYR A 74 -13.78 -10.61 -2.40
C TYR A 74 -14.18 -10.35 -3.85
N LEU A 75 -13.70 -9.24 -4.44
CA LEU A 75 -13.98 -8.90 -5.84
C LEU A 75 -13.46 -9.98 -6.79
N CYS A 76 -12.24 -10.46 -6.57
CA CYS A 76 -11.65 -11.51 -7.39
C CYS A 76 -12.47 -12.80 -7.33
N ARG A 77 -12.87 -13.25 -6.13
CA ARG A 77 -13.71 -14.45 -5.94
C ARG A 77 -15.08 -14.33 -6.59
N LYS A 78 -15.61 -13.11 -6.72
CA LYS A 78 -16.88 -12.84 -7.42
C LYS A 78 -16.74 -12.76 -8.95
N GLY A 79 -15.55 -13.03 -9.50
CA GLY A 79 -15.28 -13.01 -10.95
C GLY A 79 -14.71 -11.69 -11.46
N TYR A 80 -14.55 -10.68 -10.60
CA TYR A 80 -14.02 -9.37 -10.97
C TYR A 80 -12.48 -9.30 -10.89
N SER A 81 -11.78 -10.37 -11.30
CA SER A 81 -10.31 -10.46 -11.22
C SER A 81 -9.60 -9.32 -11.97
N LYS A 82 -10.12 -8.94 -13.16
CA LYS A 82 -9.59 -7.80 -13.93
C LYS A 82 -9.74 -6.47 -13.19
N VAL A 83 -10.86 -6.28 -12.49
CA VAL A 83 -11.12 -5.07 -11.70
C VAL A 83 -10.20 -5.05 -10.48
N SER A 84 -9.99 -6.18 -9.79
CA SER A 84 -9.02 -6.26 -8.70
C SER A 84 -7.61 -5.89 -9.15
N TRP A 85 -7.17 -6.36 -10.32
CA TRP A 85 -5.87 -5.96 -10.89
C TRP A 85 -5.81 -4.48 -11.25
N LEU A 86 -6.88 -3.94 -11.85
CA LEU A 86 -6.97 -2.51 -12.13
C LEU A 86 -6.83 -1.70 -10.84
N LEU A 87 -7.54 -2.05 -9.76
CA LEU A 87 -7.48 -1.35 -8.48
C LEU A 87 -6.09 -1.38 -7.84
N VAL A 88 -5.35 -2.48 -8.00
CA VAL A 88 -3.98 -2.61 -7.50
C VAL A 88 -3.00 -1.73 -8.29
N LEU A 89 -3.13 -1.70 -9.62
CA LEU A 89 -2.20 -0.99 -10.51
C LEU A 89 -2.58 0.48 -10.72
N PHE A 90 -3.83 0.85 -10.46
CA PHE A 90 -4.36 2.19 -10.73
C PHE A 90 -3.54 3.30 -10.07
N PRO A 91 -3.16 3.23 -8.77
CA PRO A 91 -2.35 4.29 -8.16
C PRO A 91 -0.98 4.45 -8.81
N LEU A 92 -0.36 3.34 -9.25
CA LEU A 92 0.95 3.37 -9.89
C LEU A 92 0.86 4.01 -11.29
N ILE A 93 -0.12 3.59 -12.09
CA ILE A 93 -0.35 4.15 -13.43
C ILE A 93 -0.69 5.64 -13.31
N MET A 94 -1.59 6.00 -12.39
CA MET A 94 -2.02 7.38 -12.17
C MET A 94 -0.86 8.28 -11.74
N MET A 95 0.05 7.78 -10.91
CA MET A 95 1.25 8.53 -10.52
C MET A 95 2.11 8.92 -11.73
N PHE A 96 2.39 7.98 -12.64
CA PHE A 96 3.15 8.28 -13.86
C PHE A 96 2.42 9.25 -14.78
N VAL A 97 1.09 9.10 -14.93
CA VAL A 97 0.27 10.00 -15.74
C VAL A 97 0.30 11.42 -15.19
N LEU A 98 0.15 11.61 -13.88
CA LEU A 98 0.16 12.93 -13.24
C LEU A 98 1.53 13.60 -13.34
N ILE A 99 2.61 12.87 -13.08
CA ILE A 99 3.98 13.40 -13.18
C ILE A 99 4.29 13.79 -14.62
N GLY A 100 4.00 12.91 -15.60
CA GLY A 100 4.21 13.19 -17.01
C GLY A 100 3.37 14.37 -17.50
N GLY A 101 2.10 14.46 -17.07
CA GLY A 101 1.23 15.60 -17.35
C GLY A 101 1.78 16.91 -16.80
N PHE A 102 2.24 16.90 -15.54
CA PHE A 102 2.87 18.07 -14.93
C PHE A 102 4.13 18.51 -15.67
N MET A 103 5.00 17.57 -16.05
CA MET A 103 6.22 17.89 -16.81
C MET A 103 5.91 18.53 -18.17
N LEU A 104 4.93 18.00 -18.92
CA LEU A 104 4.53 18.56 -20.21
C LEU A 104 3.94 19.96 -20.10
N LEU A 105 3.18 20.23 -19.03
CA LEU A 105 2.65 21.57 -18.75
C LEU A 105 3.76 22.52 -18.33
N ALA A 106 4.70 22.08 -17.48
CA ALA A 106 5.81 22.88 -16.99
C ALA A 106 6.80 23.27 -18.11
N ILE A 107 7.00 22.41 -19.12
CA ILE A 107 7.85 22.73 -20.29
C ILE A 107 7.22 23.81 -21.18
N ARG A 108 5.88 23.96 -21.15
CA ARG A 108 5.14 24.93 -21.97
C ARG A 108 4.92 26.29 -21.31
N GLY A 109 5.32 26.47 -20.05
CA GLY A 109 5.19 27.73 -19.31
C GLY A 109 6.52 28.41 -19.05
#